data_AF-A0A1G2Z180-F1
#
_entry.id   AF-A0A1G2Z180-F1
#
_cell.length_a   1.000
_cell.length_b   1.000
_cell.length_c   1.000
_cell.angle_alpha   90.00
_cell.angle_beta   90.00
_cell.angle_gamma   90.00
#
_symmetry.space_group_name_H-M   'P 1'
#
loop_
_entity.id
_entity.type
_entity.pdbx_description
1 polymer ?
#
loop_
_entity_poly.entity_id
_entity_poly.type
_entity_poly.pdbx_seq_one_letter_code
_entity_poly.pdbx_strand_id
1 'polypeptide(L)'
;MNSKRKIVLVSLTSLTVLLLAGVWSVLAEDGWTPQPLSDVSLEGIWTTMTPTPTGRPAVMSLVVNAQGSEGMVYTCVGKHPECSVTAYGLSPEAEKVSDLLGYLVRTGANTFRFSVICHGIKGAGAEFLDIGETLYMVTLTGTAELVDSGTMVMNDFTYAAYTPAQDLDGDRLPDEGAAPVICAPLPQLPFKRLPMFPSCEPNPVVQPTE
;
A
#
# COMPACT_ATOMS: atom_id res chain seq x y z
N MET A 1 12.21 -46.07 38.71
CA MET A 1 11.88 -45.25 37.52
C MET A 1 12.79 -45.70 36.37
N ASN A 2 12.22 -46.42 35.38
CA ASN A 2 12.91 -47.33 34.45
C ASN A 2 13.87 -46.64 33.45
N SER A 3 15.06 -47.24 33.21
CA SER A 3 16.10 -46.72 32.30
C SER A 3 15.62 -46.53 30.85
N LYS A 4 14.60 -47.29 30.43
CA LYS A 4 13.94 -47.15 29.13
C LYS A 4 13.29 -45.77 28.92
N ARG A 5 12.79 -45.10 29.96
CA ARG A 5 12.21 -43.74 29.85
C ARG A 5 13.28 -42.66 29.64
N LYS A 6 14.50 -42.85 30.15
CA LYS A 6 15.60 -41.88 29.98
C LYS A 6 16.17 -41.90 28.56
N ILE A 7 16.25 -43.07 27.94
CA ILE A 7 16.78 -43.21 26.56
C ILE A 7 15.82 -42.58 25.53
N VAL A 8 14.51 -42.76 25.71
CA VAL A 8 13.50 -42.15 24.83
C VAL A 8 13.48 -40.63 24.96
N LEU A 9 13.62 -40.09 26.17
CA LEU A 9 13.63 -38.64 26.39
C LEU A 9 14.86 -37.97 25.76
N VAL A 10 16.04 -38.59 25.89
CA VAL A 10 17.29 -38.06 25.33
C VAL A 10 17.26 -38.09 23.79
N SER A 11 16.72 -39.16 23.20
CA SER A 11 16.61 -39.29 21.73
C SER A 11 15.61 -38.30 21.12
N LEU A 12 14.50 -38.00 21.82
CA LEU A 12 13.50 -37.04 21.34
C LEU A 12 14.02 -35.60 21.39
N THR A 13 14.85 -35.25 22.40
CA THR A 13 15.49 -33.93 22.50
C THR A 13 16.61 -33.73 21.47
N SER A 14 17.40 -34.76 21.14
CA SER A 14 18.44 -34.64 20.12
C SER A 14 17.87 -34.56 18.70
N LEU A 15 16.74 -35.23 18.43
CA LEU A 15 16.05 -35.13 17.14
C LEU A 15 15.39 -33.75 16.92
N THR A 16 14.86 -33.13 17.98
CA THR A 16 14.32 -31.76 17.89
C THR A 16 15.41 -30.71 17.71
N VAL A 17 16.57 -30.88 18.34
CA VAL A 17 17.72 -29.98 18.14
C VAL A 17 18.31 -30.12 16.73
N LEU A 18 18.38 -31.33 16.17
CA LEU A 18 18.82 -31.53 14.78
C LEU A 18 17.83 -30.98 13.75
N LEU A 19 16.53 -31.09 13.99
CA LEU A 19 15.51 -30.51 13.10
C LEU A 19 15.48 -28.98 13.16
N LEU A 20 15.76 -28.38 14.32
CA LEU A 20 15.88 -26.91 14.46
C LEU A 20 17.19 -26.37 13.83
N ALA A 21 18.29 -27.12 13.90
CA ALA A 21 19.55 -26.73 13.26
C ALA A 21 19.52 -26.93 11.73
N GLY A 22 18.83 -27.97 11.23
CA GLY A 22 18.68 -28.24 9.80
C GLY A 22 17.84 -27.21 9.05
N VAL A 23 16.88 -26.56 9.71
CA VAL A 23 16.04 -25.50 9.11
C VAL A 23 16.83 -24.20 8.91
N TRP A 24 17.90 -23.95 9.67
CA TRP A 24 18.77 -22.78 9.46
C TRP A 24 19.76 -22.97 8.32
N SER A 25 20.27 -24.19 8.09
CA SER A 25 21.29 -24.43 7.06
C SER A 25 20.73 -24.44 5.62
N VAL A 26 19.42 -24.60 5.42
CA VAL A 26 18.78 -24.58 4.08
C VAL A 26 18.33 -23.16 3.69
N LEU A 27 18.42 -22.18 4.61
CA LEU A 27 18.17 -20.76 4.33
C LEU A 27 19.46 -19.93 4.23
N ALA A 28 20.62 -20.57 4.33
CA ALA A 28 21.93 -19.92 4.39
C ALA A 28 22.76 -20.11 3.10
N GLU A 29 22.12 -20.32 1.96
CA GLU A 29 22.71 -20.15 0.62
C GLU A 29 22.04 -18.97 -0.09
N ASP A 30 22.29 -17.79 0.46
CA ASP A 30 22.67 -16.59 -0.29
C ASP A 30 23.02 -15.53 0.75
N GLY A 31 24.10 -14.79 0.54
CA GLY A 31 24.65 -13.80 1.47
C GLY A 31 23.78 -12.55 1.64
N TRP A 32 22.50 -12.73 1.94
CA TRP A 32 21.56 -11.66 2.27
C TRP A 32 21.70 -11.34 3.76
N THR A 33 22.54 -10.35 4.08
CA THR A 33 22.44 -9.70 5.38
C THR A 33 21.15 -8.89 5.36
N PRO A 34 20.19 -9.10 6.30
CA PRO A 34 19.01 -8.27 6.37
C PRO A 34 19.46 -6.82 6.59
N GLN A 35 19.25 -5.97 5.58
CA GLN A 35 19.52 -4.55 5.73
C GLN A 35 18.65 -4.04 6.89
N PRO A 36 19.19 -3.22 7.81
CA PRO A 36 18.38 -2.64 8.86
C PRO A 36 17.19 -1.93 8.22
N LEU A 37 15.96 -2.25 8.64
CA LEU A 37 14.75 -1.66 8.04
C LEU A 37 14.74 -0.11 8.14
N SER A 38 15.52 0.46 9.05
CA SER A 38 15.80 1.90 9.15
C SER A 38 16.41 2.50 7.88
N ASP A 39 17.13 1.70 7.10
CA ASP A 39 17.88 2.15 5.93
C ASP A 39 17.08 1.97 4.63
N VAL A 40 15.89 1.37 4.73
CA VAL A 40 15.04 1.12 3.56
C VAL A 40 14.11 2.30 3.33
N SER A 41 14.31 2.97 2.18
CA SER A 41 13.46 4.08 1.75
C SER A 41 12.09 3.56 1.28
N LEU A 42 11.04 4.33 1.61
CA LEU A 42 9.69 4.13 1.11
C LEU A 42 9.52 4.59 -0.36
N GLU A 43 10.52 5.30 -0.90
CA GLU A 43 10.50 5.81 -2.27
C GLU A 43 10.30 4.71 -3.30
N GLY A 44 9.50 5.01 -4.31
CA GLY A 44 9.26 4.13 -5.43
C GLY A 44 7.77 3.98 -5.74
N ILE A 45 7.49 2.98 -6.57
CA ILE A 45 6.15 2.69 -7.05
C ILE A 45 5.69 1.41 -6.35
N TRP A 46 4.52 1.48 -5.73
CA TRP A 46 3.90 0.40 -4.98
C TRP A 46 2.58 0.04 -5.63
N THR A 47 2.29 -1.24 -5.82
CA THR A 47 1.04 -1.70 -6.43
C THR A 47 0.36 -2.76 -5.58
N THR A 48 -0.97 -2.74 -5.57
CA THR A 48 -1.79 -3.76 -4.91
C THR A 48 -2.94 -4.17 -5.81
N MET A 49 -3.52 -5.32 -5.48
CA MET A 49 -4.70 -5.87 -6.12
C MET A 49 -5.71 -6.25 -5.04
N THR A 50 -6.87 -5.60 -5.04
CA THR A 50 -7.95 -5.88 -4.10
C THR A 50 -9.07 -6.65 -4.77
N PRO A 51 -9.54 -7.78 -4.19
CA PRO A 51 -10.75 -8.43 -4.65
C PRO A 51 -11.94 -7.46 -4.52
N THR A 52 -12.76 -7.33 -5.56
CA THR A 52 -14.03 -6.59 -5.47
C THR A 52 -15.21 -7.54 -5.37
N PRO A 53 -16.37 -7.10 -4.84
CA PRO A 53 -17.60 -7.89 -4.84
C PRO A 53 -18.06 -8.36 -6.23
N THR A 54 -17.62 -7.67 -7.30
CA THR A 54 -17.96 -8.03 -8.69
C THR A 54 -17.04 -9.12 -9.27
N GLY A 55 -16.07 -9.62 -8.49
CA GLY A 55 -15.11 -10.63 -8.90
C GLY A 55 -13.98 -10.12 -9.81
N ARG A 56 -14.01 -8.84 -10.19
CA ARG A 56 -12.91 -8.19 -10.92
C ARG A 56 -11.91 -7.60 -9.91
N PRO A 57 -10.63 -7.94 -9.98
CA PRO A 57 -9.64 -7.33 -9.11
C PRO A 57 -9.52 -5.84 -9.41
N ALA A 58 -9.54 -5.02 -8.37
CA ALA A 58 -9.25 -3.60 -8.46
C ALA A 58 -7.74 -3.38 -8.27
N VAL A 59 -7.10 -2.69 -9.21
CA VAL A 59 -5.69 -2.29 -9.07
C VAL A 59 -5.60 -0.92 -8.42
N MET A 60 -4.62 -0.75 -7.54
CA MET A 60 -4.23 0.56 -7.01
C MET A 60 -2.71 0.66 -7.01
N SER A 61 -2.18 1.79 -7.48
CA SER A 61 -0.75 2.06 -7.44
C SER A 61 -0.46 3.37 -6.73
N LEU A 62 0.59 3.40 -5.90
CA LEU A 62 1.07 4.58 -5.19
C LEU A 62 2.46 4.94 -5.72
N VAL A 63 2.65 6.20 -6.07
CA VAL A 63 3.95 6.79 -6.37
C VAL A 63 4.38 7.58 -5.13
N VAL A 64 5.47 7.16 -4.51
CA VAL A 64 5.96 7.71 -3.25
C VAL A 64 7.32 8.35 -3.46
N ASN A 65 7.45 9.64 -3.10
CA ASN A 65 8.68 10.42 -3.25
C ASN A 65 9.05 11.08 -1.92
N ALA A 66 10.32 11.06 -1.51
CA ALA A 66 10.75 11.73 -0.29
C ALA A 66 10.67 13.26 -0.43
N GLN A 67 10.19 13.94 0.61
CA GLN A 67 10.24 15.39 0.74
C GLN A 67 11.55 15.74 1.47
N GLY A 68 12.65 15.84 0.72
CA GLY A 68 13.97 16.14 1.26
C GLY A 68 14.82 14.90 1.52
N SER A 69 16.03 15.11 2.05
CA SER A 69 17.07 14.06 2.16
C SER A 69 16.95 13.17 3.39
N GLU A 70 16.07 13.51 4.34
CA GLU A 70 15.98 12.81 5.64
C GLU A 70 15.03 11.60 5.63
N GLY A 71 14.21 11.43 4.58
CA GLY A 71 13.29 10.28 4.49
C GLY A 71 12.23 10.23 5.61
N MET A 72 11.87 11.41 6.16
CA MET A 72 10.89 11.53 7.24
C MET A 72 9.48 11.80 6.72
N VAL A 73 9.34 12.51 5.61
CA VAL A 73 8.07 12.82 4.97
C VAL A 73 8.15 12.41 3.51
N TYR A 74 7.09 11.81 3.00
CA TYR A 74 6.98 11.38 1.62
C TYR A 74 5.68 11.92 1.01
N THR A 75 5.75 12.47 -0.19
CA THR A 75 4.56 12.75 -1.01
C THR A 75 4.03 11.42 -1.55
N CYS A 76 2.72 11.24 -1.52
CA CYS A 76 2.02 10.10 -2.09
C CYS A 76 1.07 10.56 -3.18
N VAL A 77 1.18 9.93 -4.36
CA VAL A 77 0.18 10.04 -5.42
C VAL A 77 -0.37 8.64 -5.71
N GLY A 78 -1.61 8.37 -5.33
CA GLY A 78 -2.31 7.16 -5.71
C GLY A 78 -2.97 7.33 -7.08
N LYS A 79 -2.51 6.54 -8.04
CA LYS A 79 -3.01 6.51 -9.42
C LYS A 79 -4.05 5.42 -9.58
N HIS A 80 -5.09 5.74 -10.34
CA HIS A 80 -6.14 4.80 -10.75
C HIS A 80 -6.67 3.98 -9.57
N PRO A 81 -7.18 4.60 -8.48
CA PRO A 81 -7.89 3.80 -7.52
C PRO A 81 -9.12 3.26 -8.26
N GLU A 82 -9.12 1.98 -8.63
CA GLU A 82 -10.33 1.26 -9.06
C GLU A 82 -11.23 1.09 -7.82
N CYS A 83 -11.66 2.23 -7.29
CA CYS A 83 -12.49 2.44 -6.13
C CYS A 83 -13.90 2.81 -6.59
N SER A 84 -14.83 2.86 -5.64
CA SER A 84 -16.19 3.29 -5.95
C SER A 84 -16.21 4.75 -6.39
N VAL A 85 -16.49 4.99 -7.68
CA VAL A 85 -16.66 6.34 -8.26
C VAL A 85 -17.79 7.11 -7.59
N THR A 86 -18.78 6.42 -7.04
CA THR A 86 -19.96 7.03 -6.41
C THR A 86 -19.84 7.13 -4.89
N ALA A 87 -18.65 6.86 -4.32
CA ALA A 87 -18.44 6.76 -2.88
C ALA A 87 -19.47 5.87 -2.18
N TYR A 88 -19.64 4.65 -2.68
CA TYR A 88 -20.62 3.66 -2.20
C TYR A 88 -22.07 4.14 -2.27
N GLY A 89 -22.40 4.98 -3.26
CA GLY A 89 -23.74 5.51 -3.51
C GLY A 89 -24.04 6.85 -2.87
N LEU A 90 -23.06 7.50 -2.24
CA LEU A 90 -23.18 8.87 -1.72
C LEU A 90 -23.48 9.87 -2.85
N SER A 91 -22.81 9.73 -3.98
CA SER A 91 -22.99 10.58 -5.17
C SER A 91 -23.10 9.72 -6.42
N PRO A 92 -24.31 9.20 -6.74
CA PRO A 92 -24.54 8.36 -7.92
C PRO A 92 -24.18 9.01 -9.26
N GLU A 93 -24.17 10.34 -9.31
CA GLU A 93 -23.89 11.18 -10.47
C GLU A 93 -22.40 11.51 -10.67
N ALA A 94 -21.52 11.02 -9.78
CA ALA A 94 -20.09 11.13 -9.98
C ALA A 94 -19.64 10.26 -11.17
N GLU A 95 -18.76 10.82 -12.01
CA GLU A 95 -18.31 10.20 -13.25
C GLU A 95 -16.84 9.80 -13.20
N LYS A 96 -16.05 10.49 -12.37
CA LYS A 96 -14.61 10.26 -12.21
C LYS A 96 -14.16 10.56 -10.78
N VAL A 97 -13.02 9.99 -10.42
CA VAL A 97 -12.32 10.25 -9.15
C VAL A 97 -10.98 10.88 -9.47
N SER A 98 -10.57 11.91 -8.73
CA SER A 98 -9.21 12.44 -8.84
C SER A 98 -8.16 11.40 -8.44
N ASP A 99 -6.89 11.69 -8.72
CA ASP A 99 -5.83 10.94 -8.03
C ASP A 99 -5.93 11.13 -6.52
N LEU A 100 -5.45 10.13 -5.78
CA LEU A 100 -5.22 10.26 -4.34
C LEU A 100 -3.97 11.11 -4.13
N LEU A 101 -4.08 12.18 -3.36
CA LEU A 101 -2.97 13.08 -3.07
C LEU A 101 -2.76 13.19 -1.57
N GLY A 102 -1.52 13.13 -1.12
CA GLY A 102 -1.22 13.35 0.28
C GLY A 102 0.20 12.97 0.64
N TYR A 103 0.36 12.45 1.85
CA TYR A 103 1.69 12.19 2.40
C TYR A 103 1.74 10.98 3.33
N LEU A 104 2.96 10.44 3.50
CA LEU A 104 3.32 9.51 4.55
C LEU A 104 4.39 10.14 5.42
N VAL A 105 4.24 10.04 6.74
CA VAL A 105 5.21 10.52 7.73
C VAL A 105 5.76 9.34 8.49
N ARG A 106 7.09 9.21 8.53
CA ARG A 106 7.79 8.17 9.29
C ARG A 106 7.59 8.38 10.78
N THR A 107 7.14 7.33 11.47
CA THR A 107 6.89 7.32 12.92
C THR A 107 7.78 6.35 13.69
N GLY A 108 8.54 5.51 12.97
CA GLY A 108 9.47 4.55 13.54
C GLY A 108 10.46 4.05 12.50
N ALA A 109 11.21 3.00 12.83
CA ALA A 109 12.22 2.45 11.91
C ALA A 109 11.61 2.01 10.57
N ASN A 110 10.43 1.37 10.60
CA ASN A 110 9.74 0.85 9.42
C ASN A 110 8.24 1.20 9.40
N THR A 111 7.79 2.10 10.28
CA THR A 111 6.38 2.47 10.41
C THR A 111 6.13 3.91 9.97
N PHE A 112 4.95 4.12 9.38
CA PHE A 112 4.52 5.39 8.84
C PHE A 112 3.05 5.64 9.18
N ARG A 113 2.68 6.91 9.29
CA ARG A 113 1.27 7.35 9.22
C ARG A 113 1.03 7.98 7.86
N PHE A 114 -0.11 7.71 7.26
CA PHE A 114 -0.46 8.32 5.98
C PHE A 114 -1.80 9.03 6.07
N SER A 115 -1.94 10.05 5.24
CA SER A 115 -3.19 10.76 4.98
C SER A 115 -3.22 11.15 3.51
N VAL A 116 -4.24 10.72 2.79
CA VAL A 116 -4.46 11.06 1.39
C VAL A 116 -5.91 11.48 1.16
N ILE A 117 -6.14 12.31 0.16
CA ILE A 117 -7.48 12.77 -0.24
C ILE A 117 -7.70 12.50 -1.73
N CYS A 118 -8.93 12.17 -2.10
CA CYS A 118 -9.40 12.27 -3.48
C CYS A 118 -10.80 12.88 -3.54
N HIS A 119 -11.21 13.27 -4.74
CA HIS A 119 -12.46 13.97 -4.99
C HIS A 119 -13.29 13.21 -6.03
N GLY A 120 -14.57 13.03 -5.73
CA GLY A 120 -15.55 12.59 -6.72
C GLY A 120 -16.00 13.77 -7.55
N ILE A 121 -15.97 13.62 -8.87
CA ILE A 121 -16.21 14.71 -9.81
C ILE A 121 -17.26 14.27 -10.83
N LYS A 122 -18.20 15.17 -11.11
CA LYS A 122 -19.08 15.08 -12.27
C LYS A 122 -18.60 16.04 -13.34
N GLY A 123 -18.39 15.54 -14.55
CA GLY A 123 -18.00 16.35 -15.68
C GLY A 123 -19.08 17.38 -16.02
N ALA A 124 -18.65 18.58 -16.43
CA ALA A 124 -19.56 19.61 -16.89
C ALA A 124 -19.89 19.48 -18.39
N GLY A 125 -19.26 18.55 -19.10
CA GLY A 125 -19.40 18.41 -20.56
C GLY A 125 -18.37 19.22 -21.34
N ALA A 126 -18.34 19.02 -22.66
CA ALA A 126 -17.32 19.58 -23.54
C ALA A 126 -17.39 21.12 -23.63
N GLU A 127 -18.60 21.68 -23.48
CA GLU A 127 -18.87 23.11 -23.46
C GLU A 127 -18.20 23.86 -22.31
N PHE A 128 -17.86 23.16 -21.23
CA PHE A 128 -17.14 23.70 -20.06
C PHE A 128 -15.73 23.11 -19.92
N LEU A 129 -15.14 22.62 -21.02
CA LEU A 129 -13.83 21.98 -21.04
C LEU A 129 -13.68 20.84 -20.01
N ASP A 130 -14.80 20.18 -19.67
CA ASP A 130 -14.89 19.15 -18.64
C ASP A 130 -14.36 19.59 -17.25
N ILE A 131 -14.42 20.91 -16.97
CA ILE A 131 -14.20 21.49 -15.65
C ILE A 131 -15.41 21.13 -14.79
N GLY A 132 -15.30 19.99 -14.12
CA GLY A 132 -16.38 19.38 -13.37
C GLY A 132 -16.66 20.00 -12.00
N GLU A 133 -17.76 19.56 -11.42
CA GLU A 133 -18.18 19.86 -10.05
C GLU A 133 -17.67 18.78 -9.10
N THR A 134 -17.13 19.18 -7.95
CA THR A 134 -16.80 18.26 -6.85
C THR A 134 -18.07 17.89 -6.10
N LEU A 135 -18.37 16.60 -6.02
CA LEU A 135 -19.58 16.07 -5.40
C LEU A 135 -19.34 15.47 -4.02
N TYR A 136 -18.11 15.02 -3.79
CA TYR A 136 -17.67 14.53 -2.49
C TYR A 136 -16.15 14.62 -2.38
N MET A 137 -15.68 14.59 -1.14
CA MET A 137 -14.28 14.43 -0.76
C MET A 137 -14.14 13.12 0.00
N VAL A 138 -13.06 12.38 -0.24
CA VAL A 138 -12.72 11.18 0.53
C VAL A 138 -11.32 11.33 1.08
N THR A 139 -11.18 11.23 2.40
CA THR A 139 -9.88 11.09 3.04
C THR A 139 -9.65 9.63 3.42
N LEU A 140 -8.45 9.13 3.12
CA LEU A 140 -7.97 7.85 3.60
C LEU A 140 -6.83 8.10 4.59
N THR A 141 -6.97 7.57 5.79
CA THR A 141 -5.98 7.73 6.86
C THR A 141 -5.69 6.41 7.55
N GLY A 142 -4.47 6.23 8.04
CA GLY A 142 -4.09 5.02 8.76
C GLY A 142 -2.58 4.92 8.96
N THR A 143 -2.11 3.69 9.09
CA THR A 143 -0.68 3.38 9.24
C THR A 143 -0.17 2.55 8.06
N ALA A 144 1.13 2.61 7.81
CA ALA A 144 1.80 1.72 6.88
C ALA A 144 3.06 1.15 7.55
N GLU A 145 3.36 -0.10 7.23
CA GLU A 145 4.54 -0.80 7.70
C GLU A 145 5.31 -1.34 6.51
N LEU A 146 6.60 -1.05 6.48
CA LEU A 146 7.54 -1.65 5.53
C LEU A 146 8.03 -2.98 6.13
N VAL A 147 7.55 -4.08 5.56
CA VAL A 147 7.89 -5.44 6.02
C VAL A 147 9.28 -5.84 5.50
N ASP A 148 9.55 -5.51 4.25
CA ASP A 148 10.83 -5.71 3.57
C ASP A 148 10.97 -4.68 2.43
N SER A 149 12.09 -4.69 1.70
CA SER A 149 12.32 -3.75 0.60
C SER A 149 11.30 -3.85 -0.53
N GLY A 150 10.64 -4.99 -0.71
CA GLY A 150 9.64 -5.24 -1.75
C GLY A 150 8.19 -5.21 -1.27
N THR A 151 7.94 -5.11 0.04
CA THR A 151 6.60 -5.29 0.63
C THR A 151 6.28 -4.21 1.66
N MET A 152 5.18 -3.50 1.40
CA MET A 152 4.56 -2.57 2.34
C MET A 152 3.16 -3.08 2.68
N VAL A 153 2.73 -2.89 3.91
CA VAL A 153 1.39 -3.22 4.37
C VAL A 153 0.72 -1.96 4.92
N MET A 154 -0.45 -1.61 4.40
CA MET A 154 -1.28 -0.55 4.99
C MET A 154 -2.25 -1.15 5.99
N ASN A 155 -2.24 -0.63 7.22
CA ASN A 155 -3.01 -1.06 8.37
C ASN A 155 -3.89 0.09 8.89
N ASP A 156 -4.88 -0.24 9.72
CA ASP A 156 -5.78 0.72 10.36
C ASP A 156 -6.40 1.72 9.36
N PHE A 157 -6.65 1.23 8.14
CA PHE A 157 -7.07 2.00 6.98
C PHE A 157 -8.51 2.49 7.21
N THR A 158 -8.74 3.80 7.25
CA THR A 158 -10.08 4.38 7.42
C THR A 158 -10.51 5.13 6.17
N TYR A 159 -11.71 4.83 5.68
CA TYR A 159 -12.41 5.56 4.64
C TYR A 159 -13.36 6.57 5.27
N ALA A 160 -13.14 7.86 4.99
CA ALA A 160 -14.02 8.93 5.45
C ALA A 160 -14.46 9.79 4.27
N ALA A 161 -15.76 9.80 3.98
CA ALA A 161 -16.36 10.61 2.92
C ALA A 161 -17.09 11.83 3.48
N TYR A 162 -16.94 12.96 2.80
CA TYR A 162 -17.50 14.26 3.14
C TYR A 162 -18.19 14.86 1.92
N THR A 163 -19.14 15.75 2.19
CA THR A 163 -19.86 16.49 1.16
C THR A 163 -19.24 17.87 0.95
N PRO A 164 -19.46 18.52 -0.21
CA PRO A 164 -18.99 19.88 -0.48
C PRO A 164 -19.49 20.92 0.53
N ALA A 165 -20.62 20.67 1.19
CA ALA A 165 -21.14 21.55 2.25
C ALA A 165 -20.26 21.58 3.52
N GLN A 166 -19.23 20.73 3.58
CA GLN A 166 -18.28 20.62 4.69
C GLN A 166 -16.91 21.21 4.34
N ASP A 167 -16.83 21.94 3.24
CA ASP A 167 -15.70 22.75 2.76
C ASP A 167 -16.24 24.18 2.57
N LEU A 168 -16.38 24.93 3.67
CA LEU A 168 -16.99 26.26 3.65
C LEU A 168 -16.03 27.33 3.14
N ASP A 169 -14.72 27.11 3.24
CA ASP A 169 -13.69 28.03 2.78
C ASP A 169 -13.24 27.79 1.32
N GLY A 170 -13.63 26.66 0.74
CA GLY A 170 -13.43 26.32 -0.67
C GLY A 170 -12.02 25.83 -0.99
N ASP A 171 -11.26 25.39 0.02
CA ASP A 171 -9.90 24.87 -0.15
C ASP A 171 -9.87 23.40 -0.63
N ARG A 172 -11.05 22.77 -0.73
CA ARG A 172 -11.28 21.39 -1.18
C ARG A 172 -10.84 20.34 -0.16
N LEU A 173 -10.76 20.73 1.11
CA LEU A 173 -10.60 19.86 2.26
C LEU A 173 -11.85 19.96 3.14
N PRO A 174 -12.16 18.92 3.92
CA PRO A 174 -13.15 19.03 4.98
C PRO A 174 -12.67 20.02 6.05
N ASP A 175 -13.53 20.96 6.44
CA ASP A 175 -13.28 21.95 7.49
C ASP A 175 -12.96 21.26 8.84
N GLU A 176 -12.21 21.97 9.69
CA GLU A 176 -11.88 21.48 11.03
C GLU A 176 -13.15 21.13 11.84
N GLY A 177 -13.21 19.91 12.36
CA GLY A 177 -14.34 19.42 13.15
C GLY A 177 -15.51 18.87 12.32
N ALA A 178 -15.44 18.91 10.99
CA ALA A 178 -16.43 18.26 10.13
C ALA A 178 -16.46 16.74 10.39
N ALA A 179 -17.65 16.20 10.67
CA ALA A 179 -17.85 14.76 10.81
C ALA A 179 -18.13 14.12 9.44
N PRO A 180 -17.45 13.02 9.07
CA PRO A 180 -17.71 12.37 7.78
C PRO A 180 -19.12 11.80 7.70
N VAL A 181 -19.73 11.89 6.52
CA VAL A 181 -21.04 11.29 6.22
C VAL A 181 -20.94 9.76 6.15
N ILE A 182 -19.82 9.25 5.65
CA ILE A 182 -19.49 7.82 5.68
C ILE A 182 -18.15 7.67 6.38
N CYS A 183 -18.09 6.83 7.41
CA CYS A 183 -16.85 6.46 8.09
C CYS A 183 -16.80 4.95 8.24
N ALA A 184 -15.83 4.31 7.60
CA ALA A 184 -15.70 2.86 7.62
C ALA A 184 -14.23 2.43 7.73
N PRO A 185 -13.92 1.43 8.57
CA PRO A 185 -12.64 0.76 8.49
C PRO A 185 -12.58 -0.05 7.19
N LEU A 186 -11.41 -0.05 6.58
CA LEU A 186 -11.08 -0.85 5.42
C LEU A 186 -10.09 -1.95 5.82
N PRO A 187 -10.10 -3.08 5.09
CA PRO A 187 -9.19 -4.18 5.39
C PRO A 187 -7.73 -3.77 5.15
N GLN A 188 -6.81 -4.51 5.79
CA GLN A 188 -5.39 -4.41 5.52
C GLN A 188 -5.08 -4.67 4.05
N LEU A 189 -4.20 -3.84 3.46
CA LEU A 189 -3.81 -3.93 2.06
C LEU A 189 -2.30 -4.17 1.90
N PRO A 190 -1.87 -5.32 1.38
CA PRO A 190 -0.48 -5.55 1.04
C PRO A 190 -0.15 -4.92 -0.32
N PHE A 191 0.91 -4.13 -0.37
CA PHE A 191 1.48 -3.54 -1.57
C PHE A 191 2.82 -4.19 -1.90
N LYS A 192 3.09 -4.34 -3.20
CA LYS A 192 4.36 -4.80 -3.74
C LYS A 192 5.06 -3.68 -4.48
N ARG A 193 6.37 -3.55 -4.25
CA ARG A 193 7.19 -2.58 -4.95
C ARG A 193 7.40 -3.02 -6.39
N LEU A 194 7.22 -2.12 -7.34
CA LEU A 194 7.61 -2.32 -8.73
C LEU A 194 9.16 -2.39 -8.81
N PRO A 195 9.76 -3.45 -9.38
CA PRO A 195 11.20 -3.54 -9.53
C PRO A 195 11.71 -2.49 -10.54
N MET A 196 12.90 -1.93 -10.30
CA MET A 196 13.50 -0.89 -11.14
C MET A 196 14.15 -1.42 -12.43
N PHE A 197 14.47 -2.72 -12.50
CA PHE A 197 15.27 -3.32 -13.58
C PHE A 197 14.52 -4.49 -14.25
N PRO A 198 14.85 -4.81 -15.51
CA PRO A 198 14.10 -5.78 -16.30
C PRO A 198 14.06 -7.16 -15.65
N SER A 199 12.89 -7.77 -15.74
CA SER A 199 12.61 -9.12 -15.22
C SER A 199 13.19 -10.24 -16.10
N CYS A 200 13.76 -9.92 -17.26
CA CYS A 200 14.39 -10.89 -18.16
C CYS A 200 15.55 -10.26 -18.95
N GLU A 201 16.55 -11.09 -19.26
CA GLU A 201 17.60 -10.74 -20.22
C GLU A 201 17.15 -11.11 -21.65
N PRO A 202 17.45 -10.29 -22.67
CA PRO A 202 17.17 -10.65 -24.05
C PRO A 202 17.94 -11.90 -24.46
N ASN A 203 17.30 -12.83 -25.17
CA ASN A 203 18.01 -13.96 -25.76
C ASN A 203 19.11 -13.46 -26.72
N PRO A 204 20.33 -14.02 -26.67
CA PRO A 204 21.38 -13.64 -27.59
C PRO A 204 20.94 -13.90 -29.04
N VAL A 205 21.09 -12.89 -29.89
CA VAL A 205 20.82 -13.01 -31.32
C VAL A 205 21.86 -13.99 -31.90
N VAL A 206 21.41 -15.19 -32.28
CA VAL A 206 22.25 -16.12 -33.04
C VAL A 206 22.49 -15.49 -34.41
N GLN A 207 23.71 -15.01 -34.66
CA GLN A 207 24.08 -14.56 -36.00
C GLN A 207 24.06 -15.78 -36.95
N PRO A 208 23.46 -15.67 -38.15
CA PRO A 208 23.54 -16.73 -39.13
C PRO A 208 25.01 -16.99 -39.46
N THR A 209 25.46 -18.23 -39.28
CA THR A 209 26.71 -18.70 -39.88
C THR A 209 26.54 -18.73 -41.39
N GLU A 210 27.35 -17.95 -42.11
CA GLU A 210 27.55 -18.05 -43.57
C GLU A 210 28.20 -19.38 -43.97
#